data_AF-A0A1H7DM91-F1
#
_entry.id   AF-A0A1H7DM91-F1
#
_cell.length_a   1.000
_cell.length_b   1.000
_cell.length_c   1.000
_cell.angle_alpha   90.00
_cell.angle_beta   90.00
_cell.angle_gamma   90.00
#
_symmetry.space_group_name_H-M   'P 1'
#
loop_
_entity.id
_entity.type
_entity.pdbx_description
1 polymer ?
#
loop_
_entity_poly.entity_id
_entity_poly.type
_entity_poly.pdbx_seq_one_letter_code
_entity_poly.pdbx_strand_id
1 'polypeptide(L)' 'MWKLAALFYPFAAAAVAINLFLAGLILHGIGGPAIPPVTALIWSLPLGVPATWACGRWVRGLMDRAEG' A
#
# COMPACT_ATOMS: atom_id res chain seq x y z
N MET A 1 0.25 -18.09 3.56
CA MET A 1 -0.01 -16.86 2.77
C MET A 1 -1.10 -16.02 3.39
N TRP A 2 -2.35 -16.49 3.39
CA TRP A 2 -3.51 -15.66 3.72
C TRP A 2 -3.53 -15.09 5.14
N LYS A 3 -3.09 -15.83 6.15
CA LYS A 3 -3.03 -15.34 7.55
C LYS A 3 -2.00 -14.21 7.72
N LEU A 4 -0.85 -14.31 7.07
CA LEU A 4 0.20 -13.29 7.10
C LEU A 4 -0.22 -12.06 6.29
N ALA A 5 -0.79 -12.27 5.09
CA ALA A 5 -1.34 -11.20 4.27
C ALA A 5 -2.46 -10.44 5.00
N ALA A 6 -3.41 -11.13 5.65
CA ALA A 6 -4.47 -10.48 6.41
C ALA A 6 -3.94 -9.61 7.57
N LEU A 7 -2.86 -10.04 8.24
CA LEU A 7 -2.22 -9.25 9.29
C LEU A 7 -1.52 -8.00 8.73
N PHE A 8 -0.85 -8.11 7.58
CA PHE A 8 -0.17 -6.99 6.94
C PHE A 8 -1.12 -6.05 6.19
N TYR A 9 -2.33 -6.50 5.85
CA TYR A 9 -3.30 -5.72 5.10
C TYR A 9 -3.60 -4.32 5.68
N PRO A 10 -3.94 -4.15 6.97
CA PRO A 10 -4.19 -2.80 7.51
C PRO A 10 -2.97 -1.89 7.40
N PHE A 11 -1.76 -2.43 7.56
CA PHE A 11 -0.51 -1.66 7.40
C PHE A 11 -0.25 -1.29 5.95
N ALA A 12 -0.44 -2.23 5.03
CA ALA A 12 -0.26 -2.01 3.60
C ALA A 12 -1.32 -1.02 3.07
N ALA A 13 -2.59 -1.16 3.47
CA ALA A 13 -3.66 -0.23 3.11
C ALA A 13 -3.41 1.17 3.69
N ALA A 14 -2.92 1.29 4.93
CA ALA A 14 -2.52 2.58 5.49
C ALA A 14 -1.35 3.21 4.73
N ALA A 15 -0.31 2.43 4.40
CA ALA A 15 0.82 2.89 3.61
C ALA A 15 0.38 3.38 2.22
N VAL A 16 -0.53 2.65 1.56
CA VAL A 16 -1.11 3.06 0.28
C VAL A 16 -1.89 4.37 0.44
N ALA A 17 -2.70 4.52 1.50
CA ALA A 17 -3.46 5.76 1.73
C ALA A 17 -2.55 6.98 1.86
N ILE A 18 -1.49 6.87 2.68
CA ILE A 18 -0.51 7.94 2.87
C ILE A 18 0.17 8.27 1.54
N ASN A 19 0.64 7.25 0.81
CA ASN A 19 1.32 7.47 -0.47
C ASN A 19 0.40 8.10 -1.52
N LEU A 20 -0.89 7.72 -1.56
CA LEU A 20 -1.86 8.30 -2.48
C LEU A 20 -2.14 9.77 -2.15
N PHE A 21 -2.28 10.09 -0.87
CA PHE A 21 -2.47 11.46 -0.41
C PHE A 21 -1.24 12.33 -0.74
N LEU A 22 -0.04 11.85 -0.40
CA LEU A 22 1.22 12.55 -0.70
C LEU A 22 1.43 12.73 -2.21
N ALA A 23 1.12 11.71 -3.03
CA ALA A 23 1.15 11.84 -4.48
C ALA A 23 0.16 12.92 -4.97
N GLY A 24 -1.01 13.02 -4.35
CA GLY A 24 -1.96 14.09 -4.60
C GLY A 24 -1.43 15.48 -4.23
N LEU A 25 -0.66 15.61 -3.14
CA LEU A 25 -0.01 16.87 -2.78
C LEU A 25 1.09 17.26 -3.78
N ILE A 26 1.88 16.30 -4.26
CA ILE A 26 2.89 16.54 -5.30
C ILE A 26 2.21 16.99 -6.60
N LEU A 27 1.17 16.27 -7.02
CA LEU A 27 0.36 16.62 -8.19
C LEU A 27 -0.24 18.02 -8.05
N HIS A 28 -0.72 18.37 -6.86
CA HIS A 28 -1.22 19.71 -6.57
C HIS A 28 -0.13 20.78 -6.67
N GLY A 29 1.08 20.50 -6.19
CA GLY A 29 2.23 21.40 -6.27
C GLY A 29 2.67 21.75 -7.70
N ILE A 30 2.36 20.90 -8.68
CA ILE A 30 2.61 21.17 -10.11
C ILE A 30 1.38 21.71 -10.87
N GLY A 31 0.35 22.17 -10.16
CA GLY A 31 -0.86 22.79 -10.72
C GLY A 31 -2.00 21.82 -11.03
N GLY A 32 -1.88 20.54 -10.65
CA GLY A 32 -2.93 19.54 -10.78
C GLY A 32 -3.96 19.56 -9.63
N PRO A 33 -4.99 18.70 -9.71
CA PRO A 33 -5.95 18.52 -8.63
C PRO A 33 -5.31 17.79 -7.44
N ALA A 34 -5.60 18.23 -6.22
CA ALA A 34 -5.21 17.51 -5.01
C ALA A 34 -6.09 16.26 -4.81
N ILE A 35 -5.54 15.24 -4.15
CA ILE A 35 -6.30 14.06 -3.73
C ILE A 35 -6.75 14.27 -2.28
N PRO A 36 -8.06 14.34 -1.98
CA PRO A 36 -8.54 14.48 -0.61
C PRO A 36 -8.17 13.27 0.27
N PRO A 37 -7.96 13.46 1.59
CA PRO A 37 -7.64 12.36 2.51
C PRO A 37 -8.67 11.23 2.49
N VAL A 38 -9.95 11.56 2.41
CA VAL A 38 -11.04 10.57 2.35
C VAL A 38 -10.99 9.77 1.05
N THR A 39 -10.72 10.42 -0.08
CA THR A 39 -10.54 9.75 -1.37
C THR A 39 -9.35 8.81 -1.34
N ALA A 40 -8.23 9.24 -0.75
CA ALA A 40 -7.05 8.41 -0.58
C ALA A 40 -7.33 7.15 0.27
N LEU A 41 -8.12 7.28 1.34
CA LEU A 41 -8.56 6.15 2.16
C LEU A 41 -9.47 5.18 1.40
N ILE A 42 -10.44 5.69 0.63
CA ILE A 42 -11.34 4.84 -0.16
C ILE A 42 -10.54 4.03 -1.19
N TRP A 43 -9.61 4.67 -1.90
CA TRP A 43 -8.78 4.02 -2.89
C TRP A 43 -7.73 3.08 -2.29
N SER A 44 -7.31 3.31 -1.05
CA SER A 44 -6.35 2.43 -0.39
C SER A 44 -6.93 1.08 0.01
N LEU A 45 -8.25 0.95 0.12
CA LEU A 45 -8.90 -0.34 0.37
C LEU A 45 -8.68 -1.32 -0.80
N PRO A 46 -9.12 -1.04 -2.05
CA PRO A 46 -8.87 -1.95 -3.16
C PRO A 46 -7.38 -2.04 -3.52
N LEU A 47 -6.62 -0.94 -3.44
CA LEU A 47 -5.18 -0.94 -3.76
C LEU A 47 -4.32 -1.58 -2.67
N GLY A 48 -4.82 -1.67 -1.43
CA GLY A 48 -4.17 -2.34 -0.32
C GLY A 48 -4.06 -3.84 -0.55
N VAL A 49 -5.01 -4.46 -1.26
CA VAL A 49 -5.00 -5.89 -1.58
C VAL A 49 -3.77 -6.30 -2.42
N PRO A 50 -3.52 -5.72 -3.61
CA PRO A 50 -2.33 -6.04 -4.40
C PRO A 50 -1.03 -5.62 -3.70
N ALA A 51 -1.03 -4.51 -2.95
CA ALA A 51 0.14 -4.09 -2.17
C ALA A 51 0.50 -5.12 -1.09
N THR A 52 -0.51 -5.63 -0.38
CA THR A 52 -0.35 -6.68 0.64
C THR A 52 0.15 -7.99 0.03
N TRP A 53 -0.39 -8.38 -1.12
CA TRP A 53 0.06 -9.57 -1.84
C TRP A 53 1.52 -9.44 -2.27
N ALA A 54 1.91 -8.31 -2.84
CA ALA A 54 3.29 -8.04 -3.23
C ALA A 54 4.25 -8.09 -2.03
N CYS A 55 3.85 -7.48 -0.90
CA CYS A 55 4.60 -7.53 0.35
C CYS A 55 4.77 -8.98 0.86
N GLY A 56 3.69 -9.76 0.89
CA GLY A 56 3.75 -11.17 1.30
C GLY A 56 4.64 -12.02 0.39
N ARG A 57 4.64 -11.76 -0.93
CA ARG A 57 5.51 -12.43 -1.91
C ARG A 57 6.98 -12.05 -1.70
N TRP A 58 7.27 -10.80 -1.38
CA TRP A 58 8.62 -10.33 -1.06
C TRP A 58 9.15 -10.94 0.24
N VAL A 59 8.34 -10.94 1.31
CA VAL A 59 8.72 -11.57 2.60
C VAL A 59 9.01 -13.06 2.43
N ARG A 60 8.21 -13.79 1.64
CA ARG A 60 8.53 -15.19 1.32
C ARG A 60 9.87 -15.35 0.63
N GLY A 61 10.17 -14.52 -0.37
CA GLY A 61 11.45 -14.57 -1.06
C GLY A 61 12.65 -14.28 -0.13
N LEU A 62 12.46 -13.48 0.92
CA LEU A 62 13.49 -13.27 1.95
C LEU A 62 13.67 -14.50 2.83
N MET A 63 12.58 -15.16 3.21
CA MET A 63 12.61 -16.39 4.02
C MET A 63 13.29 -17.53 3.26
N ASP A 64 12.93 -17.72 1.99
CA ASP A 64 13.52 -18.75 1.12
C ASP A 64 15.04 -18.55 0.95
N ARG A 65 15.54 -17.30 1.00
CA ARG A 65 16.97 -16.96 0.95
C ARG A 65 17.70 -17.10 2.29
N ALA A 66 16.98 -17.14 3.40
CA ALA A 66 17.57 -17.28 4.73
C ALA A 66 17.68 -18.76 5.15
N GLU A 67 16.85 -19.62 4.56
CA GLU A 67 16.84 -21.07 4.80
C GLU A 67 17.76 -21.85 3.84
N GLY A 68 18.23 -21.22 2.75
CA GLY A 68 19.20 -21.77 1.80
C GLY A 68 20.59 -21.20 1.99
#